data_AF-A0A1G1JZ66-F1
#
_entry.id   AF-A0A1G1JZ66-F1
#
_cell.length_a   1.000
_cell.length_b   1.000
_cell.length_c   1.000
_cell.angle_alpha   90.00
_cell.angle_beta   90.00
_cell.angle_gamma   90.00
#
_symmetry.space_group_name_H-M   'P 1'
#
loop_
_entity.id
_entity.type
_entity.pdbx_description
1 polymer ?
#
loop_
_entity_poly.entity_id
_entity_poly.type
_entity_poly.pdbx_seq_one_letter_code
_entity_poly.pdbx_strand_id
1 'polypeptide(L)'
;MKTNSLLYRIAKLLLLGICSVGLIFPLAQDLKAGGPAPQKALETFLGIIRSMEFPVKDPSAHERLVREADAFLDLEAMGKTALKEHWEKATPEEREAFMSLLWKLIKQVAYPNSHQFLGSYKIIYPEVRQVGDAFEVRSVVKHSEEALDAKVVYHLYQQNGQWRVDDIILDGISITEDMGYQFNKIISESSFSGLLKRMQEKLDQAQQEPDSKKA
;
A
#
# COMPACT_ATOMS: atom_id res chain seq x y z
N MET A 1 8.96 12.88 -31.07
CA MET A 1 9.26 14.29 -30.75
C MET A 1 8.74 14.55 -29.35
N LYS A 2 9.64 14.75 -28.37
CA LYS A 2 9.31 15.00 -26.96
C LYS A 2 8.61 16.35 -26.82
N THR A 3 7.60 16.40 -25.97
CA THR A 3 7.34 17.58 -25.13
C THR A 3 6.87 17.09 -23.77
N ASN A 4 7.87 16.73 -22.94
CA ASN A 4 7.75 16.89 -21.50
C ASN A 4 7.46 18.36 -21.25
N SER A 5 6.32 18.66 -20.67
CA SER A 5 6.04 20.01 -20.21
C SER A 5 5.72 19.96 -18.73
N LEU A 6 6.72 20.43 -18.00
CA LEU A 6 6.78 20.87 -16.60
C LEU A 6 5.53 21.64 -16.10
N LEU A 7 4.59 22.01 -16.98
CA LEU A 7 3.39 22.80 -16.69
C LEU A 7 2.33 22.08 -15.83
N TYR A 8 2.28 20.74 -15.79
CA TYR A 8 1.38 20.04 -14.85
C TYR A 8 1.96 19.94 -13.43
N ARG A 9 3.24 20.28 -13.24
CA ARG A 9 3.93 20.23 -11.93
C ARG A 9 3.97 21.59 -11.20
N ILE A 10 3.36 22.67 -11.71
CA ILE A 10 3.53 24.04 -11.15
C ILE A 10 2.23 24.83 -10.85
N ALA A 11 1.04 24.38 -11.25
CA ALA A 11 -0.21 25.11 -10.92
C ALA A 11 -1.18 24.18 -10.17
N LYS A 12 -1.32 24.27 -8.84
CA LYS A 12 -2.14 25.31 -8.22
C LYS A 12 -1.75 25.48 -6.74
N LEU A 13 -0.82 26.39 -6.49
CA LEU A 13 -0.62 27.02 -5.19
C LEU A 13 -1.79 27.97 -4.85
N LEU A 14 -1.86 28.33 -3.55
CA LEU A 14 -2.72 29.31 -2.85
C LEU A 14 -3.92 28.66 -2.15
N LEU A 15 -4.03 28.66 -0.81
CA LEU A 15 -3.97 29.82 0.09
C LEU A 15 -3.33 29.52 1.47
N LEU A 16 -2.51 30.48 1.93
CA LEU A 16 -2.05 30.66 3.31
C LEU A 16 -3.19 31.07 4.26
N GLY A 17 -3.13 30.67 5.53
CA GLY A 17 -3.90 31.34 6.60
C GLY A 17 -4.05 30.57 7.92
N ILE A 18 -3.03 30.64 8.78
CA ILE A 18 -3.02 30.70 10.26
C ILE A 18 -4.23 30.14 11.04
N CYS A 19 -3.97 29.17 11.93
CA CYS A 19 -4.49 29.20 13.31
C CYS A 19 -3.72 28.24 14.23
N SER A 20 -2.95 28.82 15.14
CA SER A 20 -2.35 28.17 16.30
C SER A 20 -3.43 27.92 17.36
N VAL A 21 -3.68 26.65 17.71
CA VAL A 21 -4.22 26.28 19.01
C VAL A 21 -3.47 25.03 19.47
N GLY A 22 -2.71 25.17 20.55
CA GLY A 22 -2.13 24.04 21.26
C GLY A 22 -3.23 23.24 21.94
N LEU A 23 -3.34 21.97 21.58
CA LEU A 23 -4.09 20.98 22.33
C LEU A 23 -3.10 20.05 23.02
N ILE A 24 -3.17 20.05 24.34
CA ILE A 24 -2.52 19.08 25.21
C ILE A 24 -3.15 17.73 24.87
N PHE A 25 -2.40 16.87 24.17
CA PHE A 25 -2.82 15.49 23.94
C PHE A 25 -2.72 14.73 25.27
N PRO A 26 -3.79 14.02 25.70
CA PRO A 26 -3.65 13.08 26.79
C PRO A 26 -2.72 11.96 26.37
N LEU A 27 -1.83 11.55 27.28
CA LEU A 27 -1.00 10.38 27.16
C LEU A 27 -1.91 9.19 26.81
N ALA A 28 -1.77 8.65 25.60
CA ALA A 28 -2.53 7.47 25.20
C ALA A 28 -2.26 6.37 26.23
N GLN A 29 -3.31 5.90 26.88
CA GLN A 29 -3.22 4.77 27.78
C GLN A 29 -2.79 3.55 26.95
N ASP A 30 -1.80 2.81 27.46
CA ASP A 30 -1.40 1.51 26.93
C ASP A 30 -2.60 0.56 26.98
N LEU A 31 -3.38 0.54 25.91
CA LEU A 31 -4.30 -0.55 25.65
C LEU A 31 -3.45 -1.75 25.32
N LYS A 32 -3.37 -2.67 26.29
CA LYS A 32 -2.77 -3.99 26.17
C LYS A 32 -3.54 -4.83 25.16
N ALA A 33 -3.40 -4.48 23.89
CA ALA A 33 -3.49 -5.38 22.76
C ALA A 33 -2.31 -6.36 22.91
N GLY A 34 -2.59 -7.66 23.07
CA GLY A 34 -1.53 -8.67 23.13
C GLY A 34 -0.75 -8.67 21.81
N GLY A 35 0.54 -8.32 21.84
CA GLY A 35 1.38 -8.16 20.65
C GLY A 35 2.28 -6.91 20.74
N PRO A 36 3.18 -6.67 19.78
CA PRO A 36 3.92 -5.41 19.71
C PRO A 36 2.96 -4.23 19.51
N ALA A 37 3.34 -3.00 19.88
CA ALA A 37 2.52 -1.82 19.57
C ALA A 37 2.28 -1.70 18.05
N PRO A 38 1.15 -1.12 17.58
CA PRO A 38 0.80 -1.03 16.16
C PRO A 38 1.89 -0.34 15.32
N GLN A 39 2.50 0.73 15.85
CA GLN A 39 3.65 1.38 15.20
C GLN A 39 4.83 0.41 15.04
N LYS A 40 5.12 -0.40 16.07
CA LYS A 40 6.24 -1.33 16.03
C LYS A 40 6.01 -2.45 15.01
N ALA A 41 4.78 -2.94 14.91
CA ALA A 41 4.38 -3.89 13.88
C ALA A 41 4.56 -3.31 12.48
N LEU A 42 4.13 -2.06 12.26
CA LEU A 42 4.33 -1.36 11.01
C LEU A 42 5.82 -1.17 10.67
N GLU A 43 6.65 -0.77 11.65
CA GLU A 43 8.09 -0.65 11.45
C GLU A 43 8.72 -1.98 10.98
N THR A 44 8.30 -3.11 11.55
CA THR A 44 8.73 -4.44 11.12
C THR A 44 8.31 -4.72 9.69
N PHE A 45 7.03 -4.50 9.35
CA PHE A 45 6.52 -4.68 7.99
C PHE A 45 7.31 -3.88 6.95
N LEU A 46 7.51 -2.58 7.18
CA LEU A 46 8.26 -1.71 6.28
C LEU A 46 9.75 -2.08 6.23
N GLY A 47 10.30 -2.56 7.35
CA GLY A 47 11.66 -3.09 7.42
C GLY A 47 11.86 -4.32 6.52
N ILE A 48 10.91 -5.26 6.53
CA ILE A 48 10.93 -6.45 5.67
C ILE A 48 10.95 -6.05 4.19
N ILE A 49 10.08 -5.12 3.78
CA ILE A 49 10.03 -4.62 2.39
C ILE A 49 11.36 -3.96 1.99
N ARG A 50 11.96 -3.17 2.88
CA ARG A 50 13.28 -2.55 2.65
C ARG A 50 14.40 -3.58 2.49
N SER A 51 14.32 -4.70 3.19
CA SER A 51 15.30 -5.78 3.11
C SER A 51 15.15 -6.66 1.86
N MET A 52 14.06 -6.54 1.11
CA MET A 52 13.91 -7.23 -0.17
C MET A 52 14.89 -6.67 -1.21
N GLU A 53 15.57 -7.54 -1.95
CA GLU A 53 16.48 -7.13 -3.02
C GLU A 53 15.81 -7.18 -4.40
N PHE A 54 16.03 -6.13 -5.20
CA PHE A 54 15.62 -6.03 -6.60
C PHE A 54 16.81 -5.49 -7.44
N PRO A 55 17.41 -6.27 -8.37
CA PRO A 55 17.03 -7.63 -8.76
C PRO A 55 17.29 -8.66 -7.65
N VAL A 56 16.49 -9.73 -7.67
CA VAL A 56 16.57 -10.83 -6.68
C VAL A 56 17.89 -11.59 -6.83
N LYS A 57 18.74 -11.59 -5.80
CA LYS A 57 20.02 -12.32 -5.80
C LYS A 57 19.90 -13.71 -5.17
N ASP A 58 19.16 -13.82 -4.06
CA ASP A 58 18.84 -15.09 -3.40
C ASP A 58 17.31 -15.30 -3.42
N PRO A 59 16.80 -16.17 -4.32
CA PRO A 59 15.37 -16.46 -4.42
C PRO A 59 14.76 -17.00 -3.12
N SER A 60 15.49 -17.86 -2.39
CA SER A 60 14.98 -18.47 -1.16
C SER A 60 14.84 -17.44 -0.04
N ALA A 61 15.82 -16.54 0.10
CA ALA A 61 15.72 -15.43 1.05
C ALA A 61 14.62 -14.44 0.67
N HIS A 62 14.53 -14.08 -0.61
CA HIS A 62 13.49 -13.18 -1.11
C HIS A 62 12.09 -13.74 -0.86
N GLU A 63 11.85 -15.01 -1.16
CA GLU A 63 10.56 -15.65 -0.89
C GLU A 63 10.20 -15.70 0.60
N ARG A 64 11.18 -15.84 1.50
CA ARG A 64 10.93 -15.75 2.95
C ARG A 64 10.45 -14.35 3.34
N LEU A 65 11.15 -13.31 2.92
CA LEU A 65 10.77 -11.92 3.18
C LEU A 65 9.39 -11.60 2.60
N VAL A 66 9.09 -12.08 1.40
CA VAL A 66 7.77 -11.94 0.78
C VAL A 66 6.70 -12.59 1.67
N ARG A 67 6.88 -13.84 2.12
CA ARG A 67 5.92 -14.49 3.02
C ARG A 67 5.75 -13.76 4.35
N GLU A 68 6.83 -13.22 4.90
CA GLU A 68 6.80 -12.44 6.14
C GLU A 68 6.04 -11.11 5.95
N ALA A 69 6.25 -10.40 4.85
CA ALA A 69 5.49 -9.19 4.50
C ALA A 69 4.01 -9.51 4.23
N ASP A 70 3.73 -10.59 3.51
CA ASP A 70 2.38 -11.08 3.21
C ASP A 70 1.59 -11.38 4.53
N ALA A 71 2.29 -11.80 5.59
CA ALA A 71 1.69 -12.04 6.91
C ALA A 71 1.25 -10.75 7.63
N PHE A 72 1.69 -9.57 7.19
CA PHE A 72 1.14 -8.29 7.66
C PHE A 72 -0.02 -7.80 6.80
N LEU A 73 -0.11 -8.15 5.52
CA LEU A 73 -1.18 -7.66 4.64
C LEU A 73 -2.40 -8.59 4.67
N ASP A 74 -3.57 -8.04 5.01
CA ASP A 74 -4.84 -8.72 4.77
C ASP A 74 -5.34 -8.48 3.35
N LEU A 75 -4.61 -9.06 2.40
CA LEU A 75 -4.91 -8.90 0.99
C LEU A 75 -6.29 -9.45 0.61
N GLU A 76 -6.79 -10.45 1.35
CA GLU A 76 -8.13 -10.97 1.14
C GLU A 76 -9.20 -9.95 1.56
N ALA A 77 -9.07 -9.34 2.74
CA ALA A 77 -9.96 -8.25 3.15
C ALA A 77 -9.88 -7.05 2.20
N MET A 78 -8.68 -6.66 1.79
CA MET A 78 -8.47 -5.60 0.80
C MET A 78 -9.17 -5.92 -0.53
N GLY A 79 -8.95 -7.12 -1.07
CA GLY A 79 -9.56 -7.57 -2.33
C GLY A 79 -11.08 -7.62 -2.28
N LYS A 80 -11.64 -8.16 -1.19
CA LYS A 80 -13.09 -8.18 -0.92
C LYS A 80 -13.67 -6.77 -0.85
N THR A 81 -13.03 -5.89 -0.08
CA THR A 81 -13.45 -4.50 0.11
C THR A 81 -13.41 -3.71 -1.19
N ALA A 82 -12.39 -3.94 -2.03
CA ALA A 82 -12.28 -3.32 -3.33
C ALA A 82 -13.37 -3.79 -4.30
N LEU A 83 -13.67 -5.09 -4.34
CA LEU A 83 -14.67 -5.67 -5.26
C LEU A 83 -16.12 -5.43 -4.81
N LYS A 84 -16.38 -5.24 -3.51
CA LYS A 84 -17.72 -4.99 -2.95
C LYS A 84 -18.74 -6.02 -3.47
N GLU A 85 -19.84 -5.55 -4.06
CA GLU A 85 -20.89 -6.39 -4.66
C GLU A 85 -20.42 -7.33 -5.77
N HIS A 86 -19.30 -7.03 -6.46
CA HIS A 86 -18.73 -7.92 -7.47
C HIS A 86 -18.11 -9.16 -6.83
N TRP A 87 -17.59 -9.05 -5.60
CA TRP A 87 -17.10 -10.20 -4.86
C TRP A 87 -18.23 -11.20 -4.62
N GLU A 88 -19.38 -10.71 -4.14
CA GLU A 88 -20.54 -11.55 -3.84
C GLU A 88 -21.11 -12.26 -5.07
N LYS A 89 -21.04 -11.62 -6.25
CA LYS A 89 -21.49 -12.18 -7.52
C LYS A 89 -20.50 -13.14 -8.18
N ALA A 90 -19.21 -13.04 -7.86
CA ALA A 90 -18.16 -13.86 -8.47
C ALA A 90 -18.24 -15.32 -8.02
N THR A 91 -17.94 -16.26 -8.92
CA THR A 91 -17.86 -17.69 -8.57
C THR A 91 -16.65 -17.97 -7.67
N PRO A 92 -16.61 -19.11 -6.96
CA PRO A 92 -15.42 -19.51 -6.19
C PRO A 92 -14.14 -19.52 -7.03
N GLU A 93 -14.21 -20.00 -8.27
CA GLU A 93 -13.08 -20.07 -9.20
C GLU A 93 -12.62 -18.67 -9.63
N GLU A 94 -13.56 -17.75 -9.87
CA GLU A 94 -13.25 -16.36 -10.19
C GLU A 94 -12.57 -15.64 -9.01
N ARG A 95 -13.06 -15.87 -7.79
CA ARG A 95 -12.46 -15.33 -6.56
C ARG A 95 -11.04 -15.86 -6.36
N GLU A 96 -10.82 -17.16 -6.56
CA GLU A 96 -9.50 -17.78 -6.46
C GLU A 96 -8.54 -17.21 -7.53
N ALA A 97 -8.98 -17.13 -8.78
CA ALA A 97 -8.18 -16.57 -9.87
C ALA A 97 -7.83 -15.10 -9.60
N PHE A 98 -8.80 -14.31 -9.14
CA PHE A 98 -8.59 -12.92 -8.76
C PHE A 98 -7.56 -12.79 -7.64
N MET A 99 -7.71 -13.53 -6.55
CA MET A 99 -6.77 -13.48 -5.42
C MET A 99 -5.38 -13.91 -5.83
N SER A 100 -5.25 -14.95 -6.66
CA SER A 100 -3.97 -15.41 -7.21
C SER A 100 -3.26 -14.31 -8.02
N LEU A 101 -4.00 -13.61 -8.89
CA LEU A 101 -3.47 -12.50 -9.67
C LEU A 101 -3.11 -11.29 -8.81
N LEU A 102 -3.95 -10.96 -7.83
CA LEU A 102 -3.71 -9.86 -6.90
C LEU A 102 -2.42 -10.10 -6.10
N TRP A 103 -2.22 -11.31 -5.56
CA TRP A 103 -0.97 -11.71 -4.89
C TRP A 103 0.25 -11.54 -5.79
N LYS A 104 0.17 -11.96 -7.06
CA LYS A 104 1.27 -11.79 -8.01
C LYS A 104 1.56 -10.31 -8.27
N LEU A 105 0.53 -9.47 -8.39
CA LEU A 105 0.70 -8.02 -8.60
C LEU A 105 1.35 -7.35 -7.40
N ILE A 106 1.00 -7.75 -6.18
CA ILE A 106 1.68 -7.27 -4.98
C ILE A 106 3.18 -7.61 -5.04
N LYS A 107 3.51 -8.87 -5.33
CA LYS A 107 4.89 -9.36 -5.36
C LYS A 107 5.73 -8.75 -6.47
N GLN A 108 5.17 -8.64 -7.67
CA GLN A 108 5.90 -8.26 -8.88
C GLN A 108 5.86 -6.75 -9.17
N VAL A 109 4.95 -6.01 -8.54
CA VAL A 109 4.77 -4.57 -8.79
C VAL A 109 4.79 -3.77 -7.49
N ALA A 110 3.94 -4.11 -6.53
CA ALA A 110 3.79 -3.28 -5.34
C ALA A 110 5.03 -3.31 -4.42
N TYR A 111 5.61 -4.50 -4.14
CA TYR A 111 6.81 -4.61 -3.30
C TYR A 111 8.06 -3.98 -3.92
N PRO A 112 8.40 -4.18 -5.23
CA PRO A 112 9.48 -3.44 -5.86
C PRO A 112 9.29 -1.92 -5.78
N ASN A 113 8.09 -1.43 -6.10
CA ASN A 113 7.79 0.01 -6.05
C ASN A 113 7.88 0.54 -4.62
N SER A 114 7.38 -0.22 -3.63
CA SER A 114 7.45 0.14 -2.22
C SER A 114 8.90 0.14 -1.73
N HIS A 115 9.71 -0.86 -2.11
CA HIS A 115 11.13 -0.89 -1.79
C HIS A 115 11.85 0.36 -2.34
N GLN A 116 11.62 0.70 -3.60
CA GLN A 116 12.17 1.92 -4.20
C GLN A 116 11.68 3.18 -3.46
N PHE A 117 10.39 3.26 -3.15
CA PHE A 117 9.77 4.35 -2.42
C PHE A 117 10.20 4.42 -0.94
N LEU A 118 10.78 3.36 -0.37
CA LEU A 118 11.21 3.31 1.04
C LEU A 118 12.74 3.38 1.22
N GLY A 119 13.51 3.03 0.16
CA GLY A 119 14.93 2.66 0.21
C GLY A 119 15.93 3.76 0.56
N SER A 120 15.52 5.03 0.52
CA SER A 120 16.40 6.19 0.78
C SER A 120 15.85 7.17 1.81
N TYR A 121 14.77 6.82 2.53
CA TYR A 121 13.97 7.82 3.26
C TYR A 121 13.87 7.60 4.75
N LYS A 122 13.92 8.72 5.49
CA LYS A 122 13.61 8.74 6.92
C LYS A 122 12.09 8.74 7.07
N ILE A 123 11.56 7.72 7.74
CA ILE A 123 10.16 7.67 8.12
C ILE A 123 10.04 8.17 9.55
N ILE A 124 9.13 9.10 9.77
CA ILE A 124 8.71 9.51 11.11
C ILE A 124 7.26 9.11 11.31
N TYR A 125 6.88 8.79 12.55
CA TYR A 125 5.52 8.40 12.92
C TYR A 125 4.95 9.46 13.86
N PRO A 126 4.37 10.56 13.33
CA PRO A 126 3.91 11.66 14.17
C PRO A 126 2.71 11.29 15.06
N GLU A 127 1.93 10.28 14.68
CA GLU A 127 0.68 9.95 15.37
C GLU A 127 0.32 8.46 15.22
N VAL A 128 -0.13 7.88 16.33
CA VAL A 128 -0.83 6.60 16.38
C VAL A 128 -2.17 6.86 17.04
N ARG A 129 -3.26 6.51 16.36
CA ARG A 129 -4.62 6.77 16.82
C ARG A 129 -5.44 5.49 16.76
N GLN A 130 -6.10 5.14 17.86
CA GLN A 130 -7.07 4.06 17.83
C GLN A 130 -8.39 4.55 17.23
N VAL A 131 -9.00 3.73 16.38
CA VAL A 131 -10.29 3.97 15.75
C VAL A 131 -11.14 2.70 15.87
N GLY A 132 -12.01 2.66 16.88
CA GLY A 132 -12.74 1.44 17.24
C GLY A 132 -11.76 0.34 17.68
N ASP A 133 -11.86 -0.84 17.06
CA ASP A 133 -10.97 -1.99 17.31
C ASP A 133 -9.70 -1.98 16.43
N ALA A 134 -9.54 -0.96 15.59
CA ALA A 134 -8.41 -0.77 14.70
C ALA A 134 -7.55 0.44 15.10
N PHE A 135 -6.46 0.65 14.39
CA PHE A 135 -5.47 1.70 14.62
C PHE A 135 -5.06 2.33 13.30
N GLU A 136 -4.98 3.66 13.28
CA GLU A 136 -4.30 4.43 12.26
C GLU A 136 -2.89 4.74 12.74
N VAL A 137 -1.88 4.29 12.01
CA VAL A 137 -0.49 4.74 12.21
C VAL A 137 -0.17 5.71 11.08
N ARG A 138 0.01 6.98 11.44
CA ARG A 138 0.38 8.03 10.48
C ARG A 138 1.88 8.10 10.39
N SER A 139 2.38 8.21 9.17
CA SER A 139 3.79 8.35 8.86
C SER A 139 4.03 9.48 7.87
N VAL A 140 5.24 10.00 7.92
CA VAL A 140 5.76 10.95 6.93
C VAL A 140 7.08 10.39 6.41
N VAL A 141 7.11 10.15 5.10
CA VAL A 141 8.29 9.69 4.38
C VAL A 141 9.03 10.93 3.89
N LYS A 142 10.19 11.21 4.50
CA LYS A 142 10.98 12.40 4.19
C LYS A 142 11.98 12.13 3.08
N HIS A 143 11.88 12.90 2.01
CA HIS A 143 12.83 12.87 0.90
C HIS A 143 13.99 13.83 1.17
N SER A 144 15.24 13.36 1.10
CA SER A 144 16.41 14.23 1.26
C SER A 144 16.62 15.16 0.06
N GLU A 145 16.25 14.70 -1.14
CA GLU A 145 16.44 15.43 -2.42
C GLU A 145 15.16 16.05 -3.02
N GLU A 146 13.96 15.74 -2.50
CA GLU A 146 12.70 16.30 -2.98
C GLU A 146 12.13 17.20 -1.88
N ALA A 147 11.54 18.33 -2.26
CA ALA A 147 11.02 19.30 -1.32
C ALA A 147 9.70 18.88 -0.64
N LEU A 148 9.09 17.76 -1.08
CA LEU A 148 7.76 17.34 -0.66
C LEU A 148 7.83 16.02 0.10
N ASP A 149 7.42 16.08 1.38
CA ASP A 149 7.21 14.93 2.23
C ASP A 149 5.92 14.19 1.81
N ALA A 150 6.00 12.86 1.65
CA ALA A 150 4.82 12.03 1.40
C ALA A 150 4.16 11.61 2.71
N LYS A 151 2.83 11.76 2.79
CA LYS A 151 2.05 11.38 3.98
C LYS A 151 1.41 10.03 3.75
N VAL A 152 1.63 9.10 4.68
CA VAL A 152 1.05 7.76 4.61
C VAL A 152 0.30 7.46 5.90
N VAL A 153 -0.92 6.95 5.79
CA VAL A 153 -1.66 6.41 6.94
C VAL A 153 -1.86 4.93 6.69
N TYR A 154 -1.52 4.11 7.66
CA TYR A 154 -1.75 2.68 7.63
C TYR A 154 -2.91 2.37 8.55
N HIS A 155 -3.92 1.65 8.07
CA HIS A 155 -4.97 1.08 8.89
C HIS A 155 -4.52 -0.31 9.33
N LEU A 156 -4.46 -0.53 10.65
CA LEU A 156 -4.01 -1.78 11.26
C LEU A 156 -5.07 -2.29 12.22
N TYR A 157 -5.26 -3.59 12.25
CA TYR A 157 -6.11 -4.24 13.24
C TYR A 157 -5.47 -5.55 13.70
N GLN A 158 -5.95 -6.09 14.83
CA GLN A 158 -5.48 -7.38 15.32
C GLN A 158 -6.41 -8.52 14.88
N GLN A 159 -5.82 -9.56 14.30
CA GLN A 159 -6.50 -10.81 13.99
C GLN A 159 -5.72 -11.95 14.64
N ASN A 160 -6.35 -12.70 15.54
CA ASN A 160 -5.72 -13.83 16.24
C ASN A 160 -4.36 -13.48 16.91
N GLY A 161 -4.26 -12.28 17.49
CA GLY A 161 -3.03 -11.78 18.13
C GLY A 161 -1.93 -11.32 17.16
N GLN A 162 -2.21 -11.25 15.86
CA GLN A 162 -1.30 -10.75 14.84
C GLN A 162 -1.80 -9.43 14.26
N TRP A 163 -0.89 -8.50 13.98
CA TRP A 163 -1.23 -7.25 13.32
C TRP A 163 -1.41 -7.47 11.82
N ARG A 164 -2.49 -6.91 11.29
CA ARG A 164 -2.83 -6.96 9.88
C ARG A 164 -3.10 -5.54 9.39
N VAL A 165 -2.61 -5.23 8.20
CA VAL A 165 -2.87 -4.01 7.44
C VAL A 165 -3.91 -4.36 6.39
N ASP A 166 -5.05 -3.69 6.44
CA ASP A 166 -6.17 -3.82 5.52
C ASP A 166 -6.38 -2.56 4.66
N ASP A 167 -5.67 -1.46 4.94
CA ASP A 167 -5.59 -0.34 4.01
C ASP A 167 -4.35 0.52 4.22
N ILE A 168 -3.95 1.21 3.14
CA ILE A 168 -2.88 2.19 3.13
C ILE A 168 -3.40 3.42 2.39
N ILE A 169 -3.32 4.58 3.03
CA ILE A 169 -3.76 5.86 2.50
C ILE A 169 -2.52 6.69 2.19
N LEU A 170 -2.23 6.90 0.91
CA LEU A 170 -1.11 7.72 0.44
C LEU A 170 -1.64 9.08 -0.03
N ASP A 171 -1.16 10.16 0.61
CA ASP A 171 -1.59 11.54 0.32
C ASP A 171 -3.12 11.73 0.25
N GLY A 172 -3.83 11.02 1.15
CA GLY A 172 -5.28 11.08 1.27
C GLY A 172 -6.04 10.12 0.36
N ILE A 173 -5.36 9.32 -0.46
CA ILE A 173 -5.96 8.34 -1.36
C ILE A 173 -5.78 6.94 -0.79
N SER A 174 -6.88 6.28 -0.43
CA SER A 174 -6.90 4.86 -0.03
C SER A 174 -6.54 3.98 -1.22
N ILE A 175 -5.55 3.10 -1.05
CA ILE A 175 -5.17 2.12 -2.07
C ILE A 175 -6.33 1.15 -2.33
N THR A 176 -7.02 0.71 -1.26
CA THR A 176 -8.13 -0.24 -1.38
C THR A 176 -9.32 0.38 -2.12
N GLU A 177 -9.63 1.65 -1.83
CA GLU A 177 -10.70 2.37 -2.50
C GLU A 177 -10.38 2.66 -3.98
N ASP A 178 -9.17 3.14 -4.27
CA ASP A 178 -8.70 3.38 -5.65
C ASP A 178 -8.73 2.10 -6.49
N MET A 179 -8.22 0.99 -5.93
CA MET A 179 -8.29 -0.32 -6.55
C MET A 179 -9.75 -0.72 -6.84
N GLY A 180 -10.67 -0.47 -5.90
CA GLY A 180 -12.09 -0.73 -6.08
C GLY A 180 -12.72 0.10 -7.21
N TYR A 181 -12.37 1.39 -7.34
CA TYR A 181 -12.81 2.21 -8.48
C TYR A 181 -12.33 1.64 -9.82
N GLN A 182 -11.07 1.23 -9.90
CA GLN A 182 -10.50 0.64 -11.13
C GLN A 182 -11.17 -0.69 -11.47
N PHE A 183 -11.37 -1.57 -10.49
CA PHE A 183 -12.03 -2.86 -10.70
C PHE A 183 -13.48 -2.69 -11.14
N ASN A 184 -14.24 -1.85 -10.45
CA ASN A 184 -15.63 -1.58 -10.79
C ASN A 184 -15.77 -1.03 -12.21
N LYS A 185 -14.88 -0.11 -12.60
CA LYS A 185 -14.86 0.43 -13.96
C LYS A 185 -14.65 -0.68 -15.00
N ILE A 186 -13.61 -1.50 -14.84
CA ILE A 186 -13.30 -2.59 -15.77
C ILE A 186 -14.46 -3.58 -15.87
N ILE A 187 -15.02 -4.00 -14.73
CA ILE A 187 -16.11 -4.97 -14.71
C ILE A 187 -17.37 -4.40 -15.39
N SER A 188 -17.70 -3.13 -15.12
CA SER A 188 -18.87 -2.47 -15.71
C SER A 188 -18.75 -2.26 -17.22
N GLU A 189 -17.53 -1.99 -17.71
CA GLU A 189 -17.24 -1.81 -19.14
C GLU A 189 -17.08 -3.14 -19.89
N SER A 190 -16.74 -4.23 -19.17
CA SER A 190 -16.45 -5.52 -19.78
C SER A 190 -17.09 -6.68 -19.01
N SER A 191 -16.38 -7.24 -18.03
CA SER A 191 -16.83 -8.36 -17.18
C SER A 191 -15.80 -8.63 -16.09
N PHE A 192 -16.13 -9.53 -15.16
CA PHE A 192 -15.15 -10.06 -14.19
C PHE A 192 -13.97 -10.75 -14.89
N SER A 193 -14.24 -11.56 -15.92
CA SER A 193 -13.19 -12.14 -16.78
C SER A 193 -12.32 -11.06 -17.45
N GLY A 194 -12.93 -9.93 -17.85
CA GLY A 194 -12.21 -8.76 -18.35
C GLY A 194 -11.23 -8.17 -17.33
N LEU A 195 -11.64 -8.11 -16.06
CA LEU A 195 -10.74 -7.71 -14.96
C LEU A 195 -9.56 -8.68 -14.82
N LEU A 196 -9.82 -10.00 -14.75
CA LEU A 196 -8.76 -11.01 -14.64
C LEU A 196 -7.76 -10.90 -15.80
N LYS A 197 -8.26 -10.71 -17.03
CA LYS A 197 -7.42 -10.50 -18.20
C LYS A 197 -6.55 -9.26 -18.05
N ARG A 198 -7.11 -8.13 -17.61
CA ARG A 198 -6.35 -6.88 -17.43
C ARG A 198 -5.28 -6.99 -16.35
N MET A 199 -5.57 -7.72 -15.27
CA MET A 199 -4.59 -8.02 -14.22
C MET A 199 -3.44 -8.88 -14.75
N GLN A 200 -3.74 -9.90 -15.56
CA GLN A 200 -2.72 -10.72 -16.21
C GLN A 200 -1.86 -9.91 -17.18
N GLU A 201 -2.46 -9.07 -18.02
CA GLU A 201 -1.72 -8.18 -18.92
C GLU A 201 -0.76 -7.25 -18.16
N LYS A 202 -1.19 -6.76 -16.99
CA LYS A 202 -0.35 -5.92 -16.12
C LYS A 202 0.85 -6.70 -15.56
N LEU A 203 0.68 -7.97 -15.21
CA LEU A 203 1.78 -8.85 -14.79
C LEU A 203 2.75 -9.11 -15.94
N ASP A 204 2.24 -9.41 -17.13
CA ASP A 204 3.06 -9.67 -18.30
C ASP A 204 3.92 -8.44 -18.66
N GLN A 205 3.34 -7.24 -18.54
CA GLN A 205 4.07 -5.97 -18.72
C GLN A 205 5.17 -5.79 -17.67
N ALA A 206 4.89 -6.08 -16.40
CA ALA A 206 5.88 -5.97 -15.33
C ALA A 206 7.08 -6.93 -15.51
N GLN A 207 6.84 -8.11 -16.09
CA GLN A 207 7.89 -9.08 -16.41
C GLN A 207 8.71 -8.69 -17.66
N GLN A 208 8.13 -7.92 -18.56
CA GLN A 208 8.76 -7.43 -19.79
C GLN A 208 9.52 -6.09 -19.62
N GLU A 209 9.46 -5.45 -18.46
CA GLU A 209 10.27 -4.27 -18.12
C GLU A 209 11.52 -4.63 -17.28
N PRO A 210 12.51 -5.41 -17.76
CA PRO A 210 13.80 -5.50 -17.08
C PRO A 210 14.66 -4.28 -17.48
N ASP A 211 15.01 -3.43 -16.50
CA ASP A 211 16.17 -2.51 -16.50
C ASP A 211 16.35 -1.49 -17.67
N SER A 212 15.44 -1.37 -18.64
CA SER A 212 15.64 -0.48 -19.80
C SER A 212 15.58 1.03 -19.51
N LYS A 213 15.23 1.44 -18.28
CA LYS A 213 15.23 2.86 -17.85
C LYS A 213 16.45 3.27 -17.00
N LYS A 214 17.48 2.40 -16.90
CA LYS A 214 18.76 2.73 -16.24
C LYS A 214 19.92 3.04 -17.22
N ALA A 215 19.63 3.28 -18.50
CA ALA A 215 20.60 3.72 -19.50
C ALA A 215 20.57 5.23 -19.73
#